data_AF-A0A836C7U0-F1
#
_entry.id   AF-A0A836C7U0-F1
#
_cell.length_a   1.000
_cell.length_b   1.000
_cell.length_c   1.000
_cell.angle_alpha   90.00
_cell.angle_beta   90.00
_cell.angle_gamma   90.00
#
_symmetry.space_group_name_H-M   'P 1'
#
loop_
_entity.id
_entity.type
_entity.pdbx_description
1 polymer ?
#
loop_
_entity_poly.entity_id
_entity_poly.type
_entity_poly.pdbx_seq_one_letter_code
_entity_poly.pdbx_strand_id
1 'polypeptide(L)'
;EICALADRMIGALDVRHRVSRLRRYRSCFVGREAVRWLRAAGAAASTAHALALGNEMLRMGVFSHVTAEHVFEDEALFYRFSDD
;
A
#
# COMPACT_ATOMS: atom_id res chain seq x y z
N GLU A 1 0.41 5.16 15.96
CA GLU A 1 0.23 3.69 15.89
C GLU A 1 -0.02 3.30 14.44
N ILE A 2 0.51 2.16 13.99
CA ILE A 2 0.48 1.76 12.57
C ILE A 2 -0.95 1.56 12.05
N CYS A 3 -1.86 1.07 12.89
CA CYS A 3 -3.29 0.92 12.56
C CYS A 3 -3.93 2.26 12.16
N ALA A 4 -3.73 3.32 12.96
CA ALA A 4 -4.26 4.65 12.65
C ALA A 4 -3.66 5.27 11.36
N LEU A 5 -2.47 4.84 10.95
CA LEU A 5 -1.91 5.23 9.66
C LEU A 5 -2.55 4.45 8.50
N ALA A 6 -2.83 3.16 8.69
CA ALA A 6 -3.54 2.33 7.72
C ALA A 6 -4.96 2.87 7.43
N ASP A 7 -5.70 3.27 8.46
CA ASP A 7 -7.05 3.85 8.30
C ASP A 7 -7.02 5.12 7.42
N ARG A 8 -6.01 5.98 7.67
CA ARG A 8 -5.81 7.19 6.85
C ARG A 8 -5.42 6.86 5.41
N MET A 9 -4.66 5.78 5.20
CA MET A 9 -4.33 5.32 3.85
C MET A 9 -5.58 4.81 3.11
N ILE A 10 -6.44 4.04 3.78
CA ILE A 10 -7.68 3.52 3.17
C ILE A 10 -8.57 4.67 2.69
N GLY A 11 -8.70 5.74 3.49
CA GLY A 11 -9.51 6.91 3.12
C GLY A 11 -8.89 7.83 2.07
N ALA A 12 -7.57 7.76 1.85
CA ALA A 12 -6.86 8.73 1.01
C ALA A 12 -6.27 8.14 -0.28
N LEU A 13 -6.08 6.83 -0.36
CA LEU A 13 -5.62 6.14 -1.56
C LEU A 13 -6.79 5.77 -2.47
N ASP A 14 -6.52 5.66 -3.78
CA ASP A 14 -7.49 5.19 -4.78
C ASP A 14 -7.66 3.66 -4.67
N VAL A 15 -8.34 3.23 -3.60
CA VAL A 15 -8.68 1.83 -3.33
C VAL A 15 -9.90 1.46 -4.16
N ARG A 16 -9.71 0.64 -5.19
CA ARG A 16 -10.81 0.20 -6.06
C ARG A 16 -10.60 -1.20 -6.62
N HIS A 17 -11.67 -1.76 -7.19
CA HIS A 17 -11.56 -2.99 -7.97
C HIS A 17 -10.81 -2.69 -9.28
N ARG A 18 -9.74 -3.45 -9.56
CA ARG A 18 -8.92 -3.29 -10.76
C ARG A 18 -8.84 -4.62 -11.51
N VAL A 19 -8.86 -4.56 -12.84
CA VAL A 19 -8.67 -5.73 -13.70
C VAL A 19 -7.30 -5.61 -14.35
N SER A 20 -6.47 -6.64 -14.20
CA SER A 20 -5.16 -6.73 -14.85
C SER A 20 -4.89 -8.16 -15.29
N ARG A 21 -4.37 -8.33 -16.51
CA ARG A 21 -4.11 -9.65 -17.14
C ARG A 21 -5.27 -10.64 -16.97
N LEU A 22 -6.51 -10.17 -17.22
CA LEU A 22 -7.75 -10.94 -17.10
C LEU A 22 -8.11 -11.39 -15.66
N ARG A 23 -7.34 -10.99 -14.64
CA ARG A 23 -7.63 -11.22 -13.23
C ARG A 23 -8.26 -9.98 -12.60
N ARG A 24 -9.30 -10.20 -11.78
CA ARG A 24 -9.97 -9.15 -11.01
C ARG A 24 -9.35 -9.09 -9.61
N TYR A 25 -8.74 -7.96 -9.28
CA TYR A 25 -8.22 -7.65 -7.96
C TYR A 25 -9.19 -6.72 -7.25
N ARG A 26 -9.74 -7.15 -6.11
CA ARG A 26 -10.68 -6.33 -5.34
C ARG A 26 -9.96 -5.47 -4.31
N SER A 27 -10.45 -4.24 -4.12
CA SER A 27 -10.01 -3.30 -3.08
C SER A 27 -8.50 -3.10 -3.05
N CYS A 28 -7.91 -2.76 -4.21
CA CYS A 28 -6.47 -2.63 -4.34
C CYS A 28 -6.03 -1.18 -4.58
N PHE A 29 -4.86 -0.85 -4.05
CA PHE A 29 -4.16 0.40 -4.27
C PHE A 29 -2.82 0.16 -4.99
N VAL A 30 -2.21 1.25 -5.49
CA VAL A 30 -0.92 1.20 -6.20
C VAL A 30 0.22 1.58 -5.26
N GLY A 31 1.31 0.80 -5.25
CA GLY A 31 2.47 1.04 -4.37
C GLY A 31 3.07 2.44 -4.53
N ARG A 32 3.32 2.86 -5.77
CA ARG A 32 3.80 4.21 -6.10
C ARG A 32 2.88 5.33 -5.61
N GLU A 33 1.57 5.13 -5.65
CA GLU A 33 0.61 6.12 -5.12
C GLU A 33 0.67 6.18 -3.60
N ALA A 34 0.79 5.02 -2.94
CA ALA A 34 0.98 4.93 -1.50
C ALA A 34 2.28 5.62 -1.04
N VAL A 35 3.40 5.41 -1.73
CA VAL A 35 4.67 6.10 -1.43
C VAL A 35 4.53 7.63 -1.55
N ARG A 36 3.91 8.10 -2.64
CA ARG A 36 3.65 9.54 -2.83
C ARG A 36 2.78 10.10 -1.72
N TRP A 37 1.74 9.38 -1.32
CA TRP A 37 0.85 9.78 -0.25
C TRP A 37 1.56 9.81 1.10
N LEU A 38 2.33 8.77 1.46
CA LEU A 38 3.08 8.70 2.71
C LEU A 38 4.02 9.90 2.89
N ARG A 39 4.62 10.35 1.79
CA ARG A 39 5.47 11.55 1.78
C ARG A 39 4.63 12.83 1.90
N ALA A 40 3.56 12.96 1.13
CA ALA A 40 2.68 14.13 1.15
C ALA A 40 1.98 14.33 2.52
N ALA A 41 1.62 13.24 3.19
CA ALA A 41 1.01 13.23 4.52
C ALA A 41 2.02 13.49 5.66
N GLY A 42 3.32 13.63 5.34
CA GLY A 42 4.39 13.82 6.33
C GLY A 42 4.75 12.56 7.13
N ALA A 43 4.24 11.38 6.74
CA ALA A 43 4.57 10.11 7.39
C ALA A 43 5.98 9.63 7.03
N ALA A 44 6.52 10.04 5.89
CA ALA A 44 7.87 9.70 5.44
C ALA A 44 8.62 10.92 4.87
N ALA A 45 9.85 11.13 5.34
CA ALA A 45 10.71 12.21 4.86
C ALA A 45 11.34 11.95 3.47
N SER A 46 11.48 10.68 3.08
CA SER A 46 12.08 10.26 1.81
C SER A 46 11.38 9.03 1.25
N THR A 47 11.61 8.72 -0.03
CA THR A 47 11.11 7.47 -0.63
C THR A 47 11.65 6.26 0.12
N ALA A 48 12.93 6.22 0.48
CA ALA A 48 13.51 5.12 1.26
C ALA A 48 12.81 4.93 2.62
N HIS A 49 12.46 6.04 3.31
CA HIS A 49 11.71 5.97 4.56
C HIS A 49 10.27 5.47 4.32
N ALA A 50 9.60 5.91 3.26
CA ALA A 50 8.27 5.42 2.90
C ALA A 50 8.27 3.92 2.58
N LEU A 51 9.31 3.45 1.89
CA LEU A 51 9.51 2.04 1.59
C LEU A 51 9.77 1.22 2.86
N ALA A 52 10.62 1.71 3.77
CA ALA A 52 10.85 1.03 5.05
C ALA A 52 9.55 0.92 5.88
N LEU A 53 8.79 2.02 5.96
CA LEU A 53 7.52 2.07 6.69
C LEU A 53 6.46 1.15 6.07
N GLY A 54 6.32 1.15 4.74
CA GLY A 54 5.40 0.26 4.05
C GLY A 54 5.80 -1.21 4.13
N ASN A 55 7.10 -1.52 4.15
CA ASN A 55 7.58 -2.89 4.37
C ASN A 55 7.32 -3.37 5.81
N GLU A 56 7.39 -2.48 6.80
CA GLU A 56 6.98 -2.79 8.17
C GLU A 56 5.48 -3.12 8.23
N MET A 57 4.64 -2.29 7.61
CA MET A 57 3.19 -2.56 7.49
C MET A 57 2.91 -3.89 6.81
N LEU A 58 3.65 -4.22 5.75
CA LEU A 58 3.53 -5.49 5.03
C LEU A 58 3.93 -6.68 5.91
N ARG A 59 5.01 -6.56 6.69
CA ARG A 59 5.44 -7.60 7.66
C ARG A 59 4.44 -7.79 8.80
N MET A 60 3.80 -6.71 9.24
CA MET A 60 2.74 -6.75 10.26
C MET A 60 1.41 -7.27 9.73
N GLY A 61 1.27 -7.48 8.42
CA GLY A 61 0.04 -7.96 7.81
C GLY A 61 -1.05 -6.90 7.64
N VAL A 62 -0.70 -5.60 7.69
CA VAL A 62 -1.66 -4.49 7.43
C VAL A 62 -2.17 -4.52 5.99
N PHE A 63 -1.27 -4.82 5.05
CA PHE A 63 -1.59 -5.06 3.66
C PHE A 63 -0.62 -6.07 3.06
N SER A 64 -0.96 -6.62 1.90
CA SER A 64 -0.11 -7.55 1.16
C SER A 64 -0.10 -7.25 -0.33
N HIS A 65 0.97 -7.67 -1.02
CA HIS A 65 0.98 -7.67 -2.47
C HIS A 65 -0.08 -8.65 -2.99
N VAL A 66 -0.78 -8.31 -4.07
CA VAL A 66 -1.91 -9.14 -4.57
C VAL A 66 -1.53 -10.56 -5.00
N THR A 67 -0.26 -10.83 -5.27
CA THR A 67 0.27 -12.18 -5.53
C THR A 67 1.10 -12.76 -4.39
N ALA A 68 1.33 -11.99 -3.31
CA ALA A 68 2.23 -12.34 -2.19
C ALA A 68 3.71 -12.60 -2.57
N GLU A 69 4.13 -12.23 -3.79
CA GLU A 69 5.50 -12.46 -4.28
C GLU A 69 6.45 -11.27 -4.08
N HIS A 70 5.91 -10.09 -3.73
CA HIS A 70 6.67 -8.85 -3.70
C HIS A 70 6.63 -8.18 -2.32
N VAL A 71 7.74 -7.54 -1.99
CA VAL A 71 7.84 -6.56 -0.91
C VAL A 71 7.14 -5.25 -1.31
N PHE A 72 7.10 -4.27 -0.41
CA PHE A 72 6.56 -2.96 -0.74
C PHE A 72 7.58 -2.15 -1.56
N GLU A 73 7.17 -1.72 -2.76
CA GLU A 73 8.01 -1.07 -3.77
C GLU A 73 7.34 0.21 -4.31
N ASP A 74 8.14 1.21 -4.74
CA ASP A 74 7.67 2.48 -5.34
C ASP A 74 7.29 2.29 -6.82
N GLU A 75 6.53 1.24 -7.09
CA GLU A 75 6.19 0.80 -8.44
C GLU A 75 4.69 0.71 -8.66
N ALA A 76 4.31 0.55 -9.93
CA ALA A 76 2.91 0.35 -10.33
C ALA A 76 2.39 -1.07 -10.00
N LEU A 77 2.78 -1.60 -8.83
CA LEU A 77 2.33 -2.88 -8.28
C LEU A 77 1.06 -2.69 -7.46
N PHE A 78 0.25 -3.76 -7.37
CA PHE A 78 -1.00 -3.73 -6.63
C PHE A 78 -0.87 -4.36 -5.26
N TYR A 79 -1.42 -3.68 -4.27
CA TYR A 79 -1.47 -4.11 -2.88
C TYR A 79 -2.91 -4.09 -2.40
N ARG A 80 -3.23 -4.93 -1.41
CA ARG A 80 -4.56 -5.02 -0.79
C ARG A 80 -4.41 -4.92 0.73
N PHE A 81 -5.20 -4.07 1.36
CA PHE A 81 -5.34 -4.07 2.82
C PHE A 81 -5.92 -5.40 3.32
N SER A 82 -5.46 -5.85 4.47
CA SER A 82 -6.06 -7.02 5.11
C SER A 82 -7.44 -6.62 5.65
N ASP A 83 -8.47 -7.41 5.34
CA ASP A 83 -9.88 -7.20 5.73
C ASP A 83 -10.14 -7.55 7.22
N ASP A 84 -9.25 -7.22 8.15
CA ASP A 84 -9.49 -7.51 9.58
C ASP A 84 -10.65 -6.64 10.15
#